data_AF-A0A7C3XLD4-F1
#
_entry.id   AF-A0A7C3XLD4-F1
#
_cell.length_a   1.000
_cell.length_b   1.000
_cell.length_c   1.000
_cell.angle_alpha   90.00
_cell.angle_beta   90.00
_cell.angle_gamma   90.00
#
_symmetry.space_group_name_H-M   'P 1'
#
loop_
_entity.id
_entity.type
_entity.pdbx_description
1 polymer ?
#
loop_
_entity_poly.entity_id
_entity_poly.type
_entity_poly.pdbx_seq_one_letter_code
_entity_poly.pdbx_strand_id
1 'polypeptide(L)'
;MFPASILSTPVTVFIIALVVSFTIYLIGGKIAPKSKGAKEKYEPYACGQELPAEKFSVLIGLFNYATVFMIFDVVAFVLILSMGFPFVSPIREIFLLYCLILLASLSILLRGRD
;
A
#
# COMPACT_ATOMS: atom_id res chain seq x y z
N MET A 1 4.46 32.19 5.25
CA MET A 1 4.15 31.76 3.87
C MET A 1 5.07 30.60 3.54
N PHE A 2 4.55 29.38 3.44
CA PHE A 2 5.38 28.24 3.04
C PHE A 2 5.85 28.48 1.59
N PRO A 3 7.17 28.44 1.30
CA PRO A 3 7.61 28.56 -0.08
C PRO A 3 7.04 27.37 -0.87
N ALA A 4 6.46 27.63 -2.04
CA ALA A 4 5.82 26.62 -2.90
C ALA A 4 6.72 25.42 -3.24
N SER A 5 8.05 25.59 -3.10
CA SER A 5 9.05 24.54 -3.25
C SER A 5 8.94 23.42 -2.21
N ILE A 6 8.53 23.70 -0.98
CA ILE A 6 8.44 22.67 0.09
C ILE A 6 7.20 21.78 -0.12
N LEU A 7 6.10 22.37 -0.62
CA LEU A 7 4.86 21.63 -0.87
C LEU A 7 4.97 20.70 -2.10
N SER A 8 6.02 20.88 -2.91
CA SER A 8 6.25 20.13 -4.15
C SER A 8 7.20 18.95 -3.97
N THR A 9 7.78 18.74 -2.77
CA THR A 9 8.68 17.59 -2.57
C THR A 9 7.86 16.30 -2.43
N PRO A 10 8.30 15.18 -3.05
CA PRO A 10 7.55 13.93 -3.03
C PRO A 10 7.22 13.42 -1.63
N VAL A 11 8.14 13.60 -0.68
CA VAL A 11 7.97 13.18 0.72
C VAL A 11 6.86 14.00 1.40
N THR A 12 6.83 15.31 1.20
CA THR A 12 5.80 16.18 1.79
C THR A 12 4.43 15.81 1.26
N VAL A 13 4.31 15.60 -0.06
CA VAL A 13 3.04 15.19 -0.69
C VAL A 13 2.57 13.83 -0.14
N PHE A 14 3.48 12.87 0.00
CA PHE A 14 3.17 11.56 0.58
C PHE A 14 2.64 11.66 2.02
N ILE A 15 3.30 12.46 2.87
CA ILE A 15 2.87 12.68 4.26
C ILE A 15 1.49 13.35 4.28
N ILE A 16 1.26 14.37 3.47
CA ILE A 16 -0.04 15.04 3.38
C ILE A 16 -1.13 14.03 2.96
N ALA A 17 -0.86 13.19 1.95
CA ALA A 17 -1.81 12.17 1.50
C ALA A 17 -2.16 11.18 2.63
N LEU A 18 -1.18 10.73 3.41
CA LEU A 18 -1.42 9.87 4.57
C LEU A 18 -2.25 10.57 5.66
N VAL A 19 -1.90 11.81 6.00
CA VAL A 19 -2.62 12.60 7.01
C VAL A 19 -4.07 12.82 6.60
N VAL A 20 -4.30 13.18 5.33
CA VAL A 20 -5.64 13.39 4.78
C VAL A 20 -6.43 12.08 4.79
N SER A 21 -5.86 10.99 4.28
CA SER A 21 -6.51 9.67 4.28
C SER A 21 -6.90 9.21 5.69
N PHE A 22 -5.97 9.34 6.64
CA PHE A 22 -6.20 8.99 8.04
C PHE A 22 -7.28 9.85 8.69
N THR A 23 -7.27 11.15 8.40
CA THR A 23 -8.28 12.09 8.92
C THR A 23 -9.67 11.75 8.38
N ILE A 24 -9.80 11.45 7.08
CA ILE A 24 -11.06 11.00 6.48
C ILE A 24 -11.53 9.70 7.15
N TYR A 25 -10.62 8.74 7.35
CA TYR A 25 -10.95 7.48 8.02
C TYR A 25 -11.48 7.70 9.46
N LEU A 26 -10.82 8.57 10.24
CA LEU A 26 -11.24 8.88 11.61
C LEU A 26 -12.58 9.60 11.66
N ILE A 27 -12.77 10.61 10.80
CA ILE A 27 -14.01 11.37 10.72
C ILE A 27 -15.15 10.45 10.26
N GLY A 28 -14.94 9.68 9.21
CA GLY A 28 -15.91 8.70 8.70
C GLY A 28 -16.29 7.68 9.76
N GLY A 29 -15.30 7.13 10.49
CA GLY A 29 -15.55 6.20 11.59
C GLY A 29 -16.30 6.81 12.79
N LYS A 30 -16.17 8.13 13.02
CA LYS A 30 -16.90 8.85 14.08
C LYS A 30 -18.33 9.22 13.67
N ILE A 31 -18.55 9.65 12.43
CA ILE A 31 -19.85 10.08 11.92
C ILE A 31 -20.74 8.87 11.58
N ALA A 32 -20.15 7.75 11.13
CA ALA A 32 -20.91 6.60 10.69
C ALA A 32 -21.79 6.01 11.82
N PRO A 33 -23.05 5.62 11.51
CA PRO A 33 -23.92 4.98 12.48
C PRO A 33 -23.30 3.66 12.94
N LYS A 34 -23.12 3.52 14.25
CA LYS A 34 -22.56 2.30 14.85
C LYS A 34 -23.53 1.14 14.62
N SER A 35 -22.99 0.00 14.20
CA SER A 35 -23.78 -1.24 14.08
C SER A 35 -24.30 -1.67 15.44
N LYS A 36 -25.55 -2.12 15.51
CA LYS A 36 -26.15 -2.73 16.72
C LYS A 36 -25.63 -4.15 17.01
N GLY A 37 -24.54 -4.60 16.37
CA GLY A 37 -23.90 -5.87 16.70
C GLY A 37 -24.63 -7.11 16.17
N ALA A 38 -25.60 -6.97 15.26
CA ALA A 38 -26.28 -8.13 14.65
C ALA A 38 -25.25 -8.99 13.90
N LYS A 39 -25.16 -10.28 14.27
CA LYS A 39 -24.19 -11.24 13.70
C LYS A 39 -24.26 -11.27 12.18
N GLU A 40 -25.47 -11.28 11.63
CA GLU A 40 -25.80 -11.22 10.20
C GLU A 40 -25.11 -10.07 9.45
N LYS A 41 -24.87 -8.91 10.11
CA LYS A 41 -24.21 -7.77 9.46
C LYS A 41 -22.72 -8.02 9.23
N TYR A 42 -22.11 -8.89 10.03
CA TYR A 42 -20.69 -9.23 9.94
C TYR A 42 -20.46 -10.51 9.13
N GLU A 43 -21.52 -11.18 8.69
CA GLU A 43 -21.42 -12.34 7.84
C GLU A 43 -21.00 -11.93 6.42
N PRO A 44 -20.16 -12.76 5.74
CA PRO A 44 -19.76 -12.50 4.37
C PRO A 44 -20.97 -12.37 3.44
N TYR A 45 -20.90 -11.44 2.49
CA TYR A 45 -21.96 -11.30 1.50
C TYR A 45 -22.02 -12.55 0.61
N ALA A 46 -23.16 -13.23 0.64
CA ALA A 46 -23.40 -14.48 -0.06
C ALA A 46 -24.83 -14.53 -0.63
N CYS A 47 -25.33 -13.39 -1.12
CA CYS A 47 -26.72 -13.27 -1.60
C CYS A 47 -27.78 -13.73 -0.59
N GLY A 48 -27.49 -13.61 0.72
CA GLY A 48 -28.35 -14.07 1.81
C GLY A 48 -28.27 -15.57 2.11
N GLN A 49 -27.35 -16.31 1.48
CA GLN A 49 -27.07 -17.71 1.78
C GLN A 49 -26.02 -17.81 2.88
N GLU A 50 -26.21 -18.74 3.81
CA GLU A 50 -25.18 -19.08 4.79
C GLU A 50 -24.09 -19.92 4.10
N LEU A 51 -23.01 -19.27 3.68
CA LEU A 51 -21.84 -19.94 3.14
C LEU A 51 -20.79 -20.15 4.25
N PRO A 52 -20.22 -21.35 4.39
CA PRO A 52 -19.10 -21.55 5.28
C PRO A 52 -17.90 -20.71 4.82
N ALA A 53 -17.12 -20.20 5.77
CA ALA A 53 -15.90 -19.45 5.48
C ALA A 53 -14.83 -20.41 4.92
N GLU A 54 -14.87 -20.66 3.61
CA GLU A 54 -13.91 -21.50 2.93
C GLU A 54 -12.77 -20.65 2.35
N LYS A 55 -11.53 -21.06 2.63
CA LYS A 55 -10.35 -20.42 2.04
C LYS A 55 -10.16 -20.96 0.63
N PHE A 56 -10.66 -20.24 -0.36
CA PHE A 56 -10.40 -20.58 -1.75
C PHE A 56 -8.92 -20.35 -2.07
N SER A 57 -8.30 -21.33 -2.74
CA SER A 57 -6.99 -21.13 -3.33
C SER A 57 -7.10 -20.04 -4.40
N VAL A 58 -6.41 -18.93 -4.19
CA VAL A 58 -6.29 -17.86 -5.19
C VAL A 58 -5.77 -18.46 -6.50
N LEU A 59 -6.38 -18.11 -7.63
CA LEU A 59 -6.02 -18.62 -8.96
C LEU A 59 -4.50 -18.54 -9.19
N ILE A 60 -3.89 -19.67 -9.60
CA ILE A 60 -2.46 -19.74 -9.94
C ILE A 60 -2.03 -18.69 -10.98
N GLY A 61 -2.97 -18.25 -11.83
CA GLY A 61 -2.72 -17.17 -12.79
C GLY A 61 -2.29 -15.84 -12.15
N LEU A 62 -2.85 -15.51 -10.97
CA LEU A 62 -2.45 -14.30 -10.23
C LEU A 62 -1.03 -14.44 -9.67
N PHE A 63 -0.62 -15.64 -9.28
CA PHE A 63 0.75 -15.92 -8.86
C PHE A 63 1.75 -15.76 -10.02
N ASN A 64 1.41 -16.28 -11.20
CA ASN A 64 2.23 -16.10 -12.41
C ASN A 64 2.36 -14.61 -12.77
N TYR A 65 1.25 -13.86 -12.71
CA TYR A 65 1.27 -12.42 -12.97
C TYR A 65 2.14 -11.67 -11.94
N ALA A 66 1.98 -11.96 -10.65
CA ALA A 66 2.79 -11.35 -9.59
C ALA A 66 4.29 -11.64 -9.78
N THR A 67 4.64 -12.86 -10.20
CA THR A 67 6.02 -13.26 -10.48
C THR A 67 6.61 -12.44 -11.65
N VAL A 68 5.87 -12.35 -12.76
CA VAL A 68 6.30 -11.56 -13.92
C VAL A 68 6.40 -10.07 -13.57
N PHE A 69 5.44 -9.54 -12.82
CA PHE A 69 5.49 -8.17 -12.31
C PHE A 69 6.75 -7.92 -11.46
N MET A 70 7.07 -8.82 -10.54
CA MET A 70 8.27 -8.72 -9.70
C MET A 70 9.56 -8.73 -10.54
N ILE A 71 9.64 -9.57 -11.57
CA ILE A 71 10.80 -9.60 -12.48
C ILE A 71 10.96 -8.24 -13.17
N PHE A 72 9.87 -7.69 -13.73
CA PHE A 72 9.92 -6.37 -14.38
C PHE A 72 10.26 -5.24 -13.42
N ASP A 73 9.76 -5.28 -12.18
CA ASP A 73 10.07 -4.30 -11.14
C ASP A 73 11.57 -4.27 -10.81
N VAL A 74 12.17 -5.45 -10.59
CA VAL A 74 13.62 -5.57 -10.34
C VAL A 74 14.45 -5.12 -11.55
N VAL A 75 14.06 -5.51 -12.77
CA VAL A 75 14.75 -5.10 -14.00
C VAL A 75 14.69 -3.59 -14.18
N ALA A 76 13.53 -2.97 -13.98
CA ALA A 76 13.37 -1.52 -14.07
C ALA A 76 14.28 -0.80 -13.06
N PHE A 77 14.34 -1.30 -11.82
CA PHE A 77 15.21 -0.75 -10.79
C PHE A 77 16.70 -0.84 -11.17
N VAL A 78 17.15 -2.00 -11.68
CA VAL A 78 18.54 -2.19 -12.14
C VAL A 78 18.88 -1.26 -13.31
N LEU A 79 17.97 -1.09 -14.27
CA LEU A 79 18.17 -0.18 -15.40
C LEU A 79 18.30 1.28 -14.94
N ILE A 80 17.44 1.73 -14.04
CA ILE A 80 17.51 3.08 -13.47
C ILE A 80 18.85 3.31 -12.77
N LEU A 81 19.33 2.34 -11.98
CA LEU A 81 20.64 2.43 -11.33
C LEU A 81 21.80 2.45 -12.34
N SER A 82 21.71 1.67 -13.42
CA SER A 82 22.73 1.62 -14.46
C SER A 82 22.86 2.92 -15.26
N MET A 83 21.82 3.74 -15.32
CA MET A 83 21.82 5.00 -16.08
C MET A 83 22.61 6.13 -15.40
N GLY A 84 23.15 5.92 -14.20
CA GLY A 84 24.04 6.89 -13.54
C GLY A 84 23.35 8.21 -13.17
N PHE A 85 22.05 8.18 -12.86
CA PHE A 85 21.30 9.38 -12.48
C PHE A 85 21.93 10.08 -11.26
N PRO A 86 22.07 11.41 -11.29
CA PRO A 86 22.62 12.16 -10.17
C PRO A 86 21.72 12.01 -8.94
N PHE A 87 22.32 11.68 -7.79
CA PHE A 87 21.63 11.43 -6.52
C PHE A 87 21.24 12.74 -5.80
N VAL A 88 20.56 13.63 -6.53
CA VAL A 88 20.09 14.94 -6.07
C VAL A 88 18.58 14.94 -5.86
N SER A 89 18.06 15.98 -5.19
CA SER A 89 16.61 16.15 -5.06
C SER A 89 15.99 16.41 -6.45
N PRO A 90 14.85 15.78 -6.82
CA PRO A 90 13.98 14.94 -5.99
C PRO A 90 14.28 13.43 -6.05
N ILE A 91 15.18 12.98 -6.95
CA ILE A 91 15.46 11.55 -7.21
C ILE A 91 15.90 10.82 -5.95
N ARG A 92 16.81 11.42 -5.17
CA ARG A 92 17.29 10.86 -3.89
C ARG A 92 16.14 10.58 -2.92
N GLU A 93 15.18 11.48 -2.83
CA GLU A 93 14.06 11.36 -1.89
C GLU A 93 13.11 10.22 -2.29
N ILE A 94 12.84 10.10 -3.59
CA ILE A 94 12.03 9.00 -4.15
C ILE A 94 12.72 7.66 -3.89
N PHE A 95 14.03 7.59 -4.12
CA PHE A 95 14.81 6.38 -3.87
C PHE A 95 14.77 5.96 -2.40
N LEU A 96 14.99 6.90 -1.48
CA LEU A 96 14.93 6.61 -0.04
C LEU A 96 13.54 6.16 0.41
N LEU A 97 12.47 6.78 -0.12
CA LEU A 97 11.10 6.37 0.16
C LEU A 97 10.83 4.95 -0.35
N TYR A 98 11.29 4.63 -1.56
CA TYR A 98 11.17 3.29 -2.14
C TYR A 98 11.90 2.23 -1.29
N CYS A 99 13.15 2.49 -0.89
CA CYS A 99 13.89 1.59 0.00
C CYS A 99 13.20 1.38 1.36
N LEU A 100 12.64 2.45 1.93
CA LEU A 100 11.89 2.37 3.19
C LEU A 100 10.65 1.47 3.04
N ILE A 101 9.88 1.65 1.97
CA ILE A 101 8.69 0.82 1.69
C ILE A 101 9.11 -0.65 1.49
N LEU A 102 10.16 -0.92 0.72
CA LEU A 102 10.67 -2.28 0.54
C LEU A 102 11.11 -2.92 1.86
N LEU A 103 11.84 -2.21 2.71
CA LEU A 103 12.24 -2.70 4.03
C LEU A 103 11.03 -2.99 4.92
N ALA A 104 10.03 -2.11 4.91
CA ALA A 104 8.79 -2.34 5.64
C ALA A 104 8.08 -3.60 5.12
N SER A 105 7.92 -3.76 3.80
CA SER A 105 7.32 -4.94 3.19
C SER A 105 8.09 -6.22 3.53
N LEU A 106 9.42 -6.21 3.47
CA LEU A 106 10.26 -7.36 3.84
C LEU A 106 10.13 -7.69 5.32
N SER A 107 10.11 -6.69 6.21
CA SER A 107 9.93 -6.93 7.65
C SER A 107 8.57 -7.55 7.98
N ILE A 108 7.50 -7.12 7.31
CA ILE A 108 6.16 -7.71 7.44
C ILE A 108 6.15 -9.15 6.91
N LEU A 109 6.77 -9.38 5.74
CA LEU A 109 6.85 -10.72 5.15
C LEU A 109 7.65 -11.70 6.01
N LEU A 110 8.75 -11.24 6.62
CA LEU A 110 9.55 -12.05 7.53
C LEU A 110 8.80 -12.35 8.83
N ARG A 111 8.10 -11.36 9.39
CA ARG A 111 7.29 -11.53 10.61
C ARG A 111 6.06 -12.41 10.40
N GLY A 112 5.47 -12.41 9.20
CA GLY A 112 4.31 -13.26 8.88
C GLY A 112 4.66 -14.72 8.57
N ARG A 113 5.93 -15.11 8.68
CA ARG A 113 6.43 -16.48 8.51
C ARG A 113 6.49 -17.26 9.83
N ASP A 114 6.41 -16.55 10.96
CA ASP A 114 6.35 -17.09 12.33
C ASP A 114 4.88 -17.27 12.77
#